data_AF-A0A4W5NQR6-F1
#
_entry.id   AF-A0A4W5NQR6-F1
#
_cell.length_a   1.000
_cell.length_b   1.000
_cell.length_c   1.000
_cell.angle_alpha   90.00
_cell.angle_beta   90.00
_cell.angle_gamma   90.00
#
_symmetry.space_group_name_H-M   'P 1'
#
loop_
_entity.id
_entity.type
_entity.pdbx_description
1 polymer ?
#
loop_
_entity_poly.entity_id
_entity_poly.type
_entity_poly.pdbx_seq_one_letter_code
_entity_poly.pdbx_strand_id
1 'polypeptide(L)'
;LVSAVPSRRVRTPLLKLTTQEYVCLFVPQSSQWPRTFGLMCCVVEMMHMAALRYDMDRFRVLFRASPRQADIFIVAGTLTNKFDKQVSTYFCSYSVFTVLFLFLGCPATAEKKIKQIWYRK
;
A
#
# COMPACT_ATOMS: atom_id res chain seq x y z
N LEU A 1 -2.02 -9.50 8.96
CA LEU A 1 -2.57 -10.03 7.68
C LEU A 1 -2.57 -8.90 6.67
N VAL A 2 -1.59 -8.91 5.77
CA VAL A 2 -1.47 -7.95 4.66
C VAL A 2 -2.56 -8.29 3.65
N SER A 3 -3.72 -7.63 3.73
CA SER A 3 -4.68 -7.67 2.62
C SER A 3 -4.24 -6.67 1.56
N ALA A 4 -3.28 -7.10 0.73
CA ALA A 4 -3.04 -6.44 -0.54
C ALA A 4 -4.26 -6.66 -1.42
N VAL A 5 -4.98 -5.60 -1.80
CA VAL A 5 -5.87 -5.64 -2.96
C VAL A 5 -4.97 -5.50 -4.18
N PRO A 6 -4.67 -6.58 -4.92
CA PRO A 6 -3.74 -6.51 -6.03
C PRO A 6 -4.48 -6.05 -7.27
N SER A 7 -4.10 -4.92 -7.87
CA SER A 7 -4.65 -4.53 -9.19
C SER A 7 -3.98 -5.25 -10.36
N ARG A 8 -2.85 -5.96 -10.14
CA ARG A 8 -2.13 -6.68 -11.20
C ARG A 8 -2.02 -8.17 -10.87
N ARG A 9 -3.00 -8.95 -11.31
CA ARG A 9 -2.92 -10.42 -11.38
C ARG A 9 -2.05 -10.80 -12.59
N VAL A 10 -0.72 -10.78 -12.45
CA VAL A 10 0.14 -11.46 -13.43
C VAL A 10 0.01 -12.96 -13.16
N ARG A 11 -0.89 -13.60 -13.91
CA ARG A 11 -1.12 -15.05 -13.84
C ARG A 11 -0.19 -15.72 -14.85
N THR A 12 1.13 -15.67 -14.63
CA THR A 12 2.07 -16.40 -15.48
C THR A 12 2.21 -17.84 -14.96
N PRO A 13 2.08 -18.85 -15.83
CA PRO A 13 2.27 -20.25 -15.44
C PRO A 13 3.72 -20.48 -15.00
N LEU A 14 3.87 -21.24 -13.91
CA LEU A 14 5.05 -21.37 -13.06
C LEU A 14 6.33 -22.00 -13.68
N LEU A 15 6.50 -22.09 -15.01
CA LEU A 15 7.61 -22.89 -15.58
C LEU A 15 8.48 -22.24 -16.66
N LYS A 16 8.24 -21.02 -17.15
CA LYS A 16 9.16 -20.36 -18.10
C LYS A 16 9.16 -18.84 -17.94
N LEU A 17 9.81 -18.33 -16.89
CA LEU A 17 10.16 -16.91 -16.87
C LEU A 17 11.42 -16.74 -17.73
N THR A 18 11.35 -15.88 -18.73
CA THR A 18 12.57 -15.38 -19.38
C THR A 18 13.38 -14.61 -18.33
N THR A 19 14.71 -14.59 -18.47
CA THR A 19 15.58 -13.85 -17.53
C THR A 19 15.16 -12.38 -17.42
N GLN A 20 14.58 -11.81 -18.48
CA GLN A 20 14.05 -10.46 -18.50
C GLN A 20 12.76 -10.29 -17.67
N GLU A 21 11.80 -11.21 -17.77
CA GLU A 21 10.55 -11.14 -16.98
C GLU A 21 10.82 -11.32 -15.47
N TYR A 22 11.79 -12.16 -15.12
CA TYR A 22 12.20 -12.33 -13.72
C TYR A 22 12.71 -11.02 -13.11
N VAL A 23 13.54 -10.28 -13.85
CA VAL A 23 14.05 -8.97 -13.40
C VAL A 23 12.92 -7.95 -13.26
N CYS A 24 12.00 -7.88 -14.24
CA CYS A 24 10.86 -6.97 -14.20
C CYS A 24 9.89 -7.21 -13.03
N LEU A 25 9.76 -8.45 -12.56
CA LEU A 25 8.93 -8.81 -11.40
C LEU A 25 9.67 -8.61 -10.07
N PHE A 26 10.96 -8.94 -10.02
CA PHE A 26 11.75 -8.89 -8.79
C PHE A 26 12.10 -7.45 -8.36
N VAL A 27 12.45 -6.58 -9.30
CA VAL A 27 12.88 -5.19 -9.01
C VAL A 27 11.81 -4.40 -8.21
N PRO A 28 10.54 -4.28 -8.64
CA PRO A 28 9.53 -3.55 -7.87
C PRO A 28 9.11 -4.26 -6.57
N GLN A 29 9.31 -5.57 -6.46
CA GLN A 29 9.12 -6.28 -5.18
C GLN A 29 10.24 -5.94 -4.18
N SER A 30 11.45 -5.69 -4.69
CA SER A 30 12.65 -5.41 -3.91
C SER A 30 12.79 -3.95 -3.45
N SER A 31 12.06 -3.01 -4.05
CA SER A 31 12.04 -1.58 -3.68
C SER A 31 10.62 -1.07 -3.60
N GLN A 32 10.17 -0.77 -2.40
CA GLN A 32 8.80 -0.33 -2.15
C GLN A 32 8.82 1.14 -1.71
N TRP A 33 8.15 2.01 -2.45
CA TRP A 33 8.02 3.42 -2.08
C TRP A 33 6.61 3.69 -1.57
N PRO A 34 6.34 3.47 -0.28
CA PRO A 34 5.03 3.73 0.27
C PRO A 34 4.82 5.22 0.53
N ARG A 35 3.58 5.63 0.32
CA ARG A 35 3.01 6.78 0.97
C ARG A 35 2.02 6.32 2.03
N THR A 36 2.08 6.96 3.19
CA THR A 36 1.23 6.66 4.34
C THR A 36 0.16 7.72 4.56
N PHE A 37 -1.07 7.29 4.82
CA PHE A 37 -2.19 8.14 5.25
C PHE A 37 -2.57 7.78 6.70
N GLY A 38 -2.09 8.59 7.64
CA GLY A 38 -2.32 8.40 9.07
C GLY A 38 -3.60 9.07 9.55
N LEU A 39 -4.50 8.30 10.19
CA LEU A 39 -5.81 8.78 10.64
C LEU A 39 -6.08 8.55 12.13
N MET A 40 -5.50 7.50 12.71
CA MET A 40 -5.74 7.06 14.08
C MET A 40 -4.46 6.45 14.68
N CYS A 41 -4.57 5.80 15.84
CA CYS A 41 -3.48 5.13 16.56
C CYS A 41 -2.59 4.20 15.70
N CYS A 42 -3.12 3.57 14.64
CA CYS A 42 -2.30 2.79 13.69
C CYS A 42 -1.19 3.63 13.01
N VAL A 43 -1.31 4.96 12.99
CA VAL A 43 -0.24 5.85 12.49
C VAL A 43 1.00 5.79 13.39
N VAL A 44 0.81 5.71 14.70
CA VAL A 44 1.91 5.69 15.67
C VAL A 44 2.61 4.35 15.65
N GLU A 45 1.87 3.26 15.44
CA GLU A 45 2.44 1.93 15.21
C GLU A 45 3.31 1.93 13.94
N MET A 46 2.80 2.52 12.87
CA MET A 46 3.53 2.64 11.61
C MET A 46 4.76 3.56 11.72
N MET A 47 4.70 4.62 12.53
CA MET A 47 5.86 5.46 12.83
C MET A 47 6.91 4.70 13.64
N HIS A 48 6.51 3.83 14.58
CA HIS A 48 7.43 2.95 15.30
C HIS A 48 8.08 1.91 14.38
N MET A 49 7.38 1.47 13.33
CA MET A 49 7.97 0.65 12.25
C MET A 49 8.93 1.44 11.33
N ALA A 50 9.03 2.74 11.47
CA ALA A 50 10.03 3.56 10.77
C ALA A 50 11.18 3.98 11.70
N ALA A 51 11.09 3.64 12.99
CA ALA A 51 12.04 4.05 14.00
C ALA A 51 13.15 2.99 14.18
N LEU A 52 14.25 3.42 14.81
CA LEU A 52 15.49 2.66 15.05
C LEU A 52 15.30 1.22 15.55
N ARG A 53 14.23 0.94 16.32
CA ARG A 53 13.97 -0.40 16.86
C ARG A 53 13.45 -1.37 15.80
N TYR A 54 12.75 -0.86 14.80
CA TYR A 54 12.15 -1.60 13.72
C TYR A 54 12.40 -0.84 12.41
N ASP A 55 13.65 -0.74 11.96
CA ASP A 55 13.99 0.03 10.77
C ASP A 55 13.50 -0.64 9.47
N MET A 56 12.36 -0.17 8.94
CA MET A 56 11.87 -0.59 7.62
C MET A 56 12.77 -0.17 6.45
N ASP A 57 13.70 0.76 6.65
CA ASP A 57 14.66 1.17 5.61
C ASP A 57 15.58 0.02 5.16
N ARG A 58 15.81 -0.97 6.03
CA ARG A 58 16.53 -2.21 5.67
C ARG A 58 15.83 -3.01 4.57
N PHE A 59 14.52 -2.89 4.48
CA PHE A 59 13.71 -3.51 3.42
C PHE A 59 13.52 -2.60 2.21
N ARG A 60 14.32 -1.53 2.09
CA ARG A 60 14.24 -0.52 1.02
C ARG A 60 12.87 0.15 0.95
N VAL A 61 12.27 0.36 2.12
CA VAL A 61 10.97 1.02 2.29
C VAL A 61 11.20 2.46 2.70
N LEU A 62 11.10 3.38 1.74
CA LEU A 62 11.31 4.80 1.97
C LEU A 62 10.01 5.58 1.83
N PHE A 63 9.64 6.32 2.87
CA PHE A 63 8.41 7.09 2.88
C PHE A 63 8.51 8.34 2.03
N ARG A 64 7.76 8.38 0.92
CA ARG A 64 7.63 9.55 0.05
C ARG A 64 6.26 10.17 0.23
N ALA A 65 6.25 11.44 0.63
CA ALA A 65 5.03 12.17 0.87
C ALA A 65 4.32 12.62 -0.41
N SER A 66 4.85 12.38 -1.62
CA SER A 66 4.25 12.76 -2.92
C SER A 66 3.60 11.53 -3.60
N PRO A 67 2.49 11.65 -4.34
CA PRO A 67 1.76 10.48 -4.82
C PRO A 67 2.27 10.01 -6.18
N ARG A 68 2.99 10.89 -6.89
CA ARG A 68 3.57 10.60 -8.20
C ARG A 68 4.91 9.85 -8.13
N GLN A 69 5.47 9.74 -6.93
CA GLN A 69 6.76 9.09 -6.69
C GLN A 69 6.63 7.84 -5.80
N ALA A 70 5.41 7.46 -5.43
CA ALA A 70 5.13 6.35 -4.54
C ALA A 70 4.29 5.29 -5.27
N ASP A 71 4.62 4.02 -5.03
CA ASP A 71 3.99 2.87 -5.70
C ASP A 71 2.98 2.16 -4.79
N ILE A 72 3.08 2.39 -3.48
CA ILE A 72 2.24 1.74 -2.47
C ILE A 72 1.51 2.80 -1.67
N PHE A 73 0.23 2.56 -1.41
CA PHE A 73 -0.59 3.44 -0.59
C PHE A 73 -1.01 2.72 0.69
N ILE A 74 -0.50 3.19 1.83
CA ILE A 74 -0.76 2.61 3.15
C ILE A 74 -1.82 3.46 3.85
N VAL A 75 -2.95 2.85 4.22
CA VAL A 75 -4.00 3.51 5.01
C VAL A 75 -3.89 3.02 6.45
N ALA A 76 -3.43 3.90 7.33
CA ALA A 76 -3.17 3.61 8.73
C ALA A 76 -4.31 4.17 9.60
N GLY A 77 -5.39 3.38 9.71
CA GLY A 77 -6.53 3.67 10.58
C GLY A 77 -7.88 3.52 9.90
N THR A 78 -8.96 3.85 10.62
CA THR A 78 -10.32 3.75 10.07
C THR A 78 -10.64 4.91 9.15
N LEU A 79 -11.27 4.60 8.02
CA LEU A 79 -11.80 5.61 7.11
C LEU A 79 -13.23 6.03 7.47
N THR A 80 -13.36 7.25 7.98
CA THR A 80 -14.66 7.89 8.15
C THR A 80 -15.17 8.46 6.82
N ASN A 81 -16.48 8.66 6.71
CA ASN A 81 -17.12 9.15 5.47
C ASN A 81 -16.54 10.49 4.96
N LYS A 82 -15.96 11.28 5.87
CA LYS A 82 -15.39 12.59 5.54
C LYS A 82 -14.13 12.49 4.67
N PHE A 83 -13.31 11.46 4.87
CA PHE A 83 -12.04 11.29 4.17
C PHE A 83 -12.17 10.60 2.81
N ASP A 84 -13.38 10.15 2.45
CA ASP A 84 -13.67 9.42 1.21
C ASP A 84 -13.21 10.20 -0.04
N LYS A 85 -13.63 11.47 -0.16
CA LYS A 85 -13.26 12.34 -1.28
C LYS A 85 -11.74 12.52 -1.40
N GLN A 86 -11.07 12.71 -0.27
CA GLN A 86 -9.63 12.97 -0.22
C GLN A 86 -8.84 11.72 -0.65
N VAL A 87 -9.27 10.54 -0.19
CA VAL A 87 -8.69 9.26 -0.60
C VAL A 87 -8.92 9.02 -2.10
N SER A 88 -10.11 9.24 -2.64
CA SER A 88 -10.38 9.07 -4.07
C SER A 88 -9.50 9.95 -4.98
N THR A 89 -9.21 11.19 -4.55
CA THR A 89 -8.27 12.09 -5.23
C THR A 89 -6.85 11.52 -5.23
N TYR A 90 -6.38 11.00 -4.10
CA TYR A 90 -5.09 10.33 -4.03
C TYR A 90 -5.07 9.11 -4.96
N PHE A 91 -6.09 8.25 -4.92
CA PHE A 91 -6.23 7.09 -5.82
C PHE A 91 -6.18 7.45 -7.31
N CYS A 92 -6.65 8.64 -7.71
CA CYS A 92 -6.58 9.10 -9.10
C CYS A 92 -5.15 9.39 -9.57
N SER A 93 -4.27 9.73 -8.62
CA SER A 93 -2.87 10.06 -8.92
C SER A 93 -1.97 8.83 -9.06
N TYR A 94 -2.45 7.63 -8.69
CA TYR A 94 -1.69 6.38 -8.76
C TYR A 94 -2.19 5.50 -9.90
N SER A 95 -1.28 4.90 -10.68
CA SER A 95 -1.60 3.94 -11.75
C SER A 95 -1.36 2.47 -11.36
N VAL A 96 -0.64 2.19 -10.27
CA VAL A 96 -0.36 0.85 -9.75
C VAL A 96 -0.73 0.84 -8.26
N PHE A 97 -1.65 -0.04 -7.87
CA PHE A 97 -2.31 0.08 -6.57
C PHE A 97 -2.08 -1.17 -5.72
N THR A 98 -1.21 -1.06 -4.71
CA THR A 98 -1.11 -2.03 -3.61
C THR A 98 -1.49 -1.32 -2.32
N VAL A 99 -2.60 -1.71 -1.71
CA VAL A 99 -3.00 -1.23 -0.38
C VAL A 99 -2.39 -2.13 0.68
N LEU A 100 -1.63 -1.55 1.61
CA LEU A 100 -1.12 -2.27 2.77
C LEU A 100 -1.87 -1.82 4.01
N PHE A 101 -2.59 -2.75 4.67
CA PHE A 101 -3.19 -2.52 5.98
C PHE A 101 -2.28 -3.11 7.06
N LEU A 102 -1.88 -2.30 8.06
CA LEU A 102 -1.08 -2.76 9.20
C LEU A 102 -1.81 -2.56 10.54
N PHE A 103 -2.02 -3.72 11.17
CA PHE A 103 -2.23 -4.16 12.56
C PHE A 103 -3.26 -3.55 13.55
N LEU A 104 -3.79 -4.54 14.31
CA LEU A 104 -4.53 -4.56 15.58
C LEU A 104 -5.75 -3.63 15.73
N GLY A 105 -6.89 -4.09 15.20
CA GLY A 105 -8.22 -3.72 15.70
C GLY A 105 -9.25 -3.33 14.64
N CYS A 106 -8.85 -2.70 13.53
CA CYS A 106 -9.84 -2.16 12.56
C CYS A 106 -9.57 -2.33 11.03
N PRO A 107 -8.77 -3.30 10.53
CA PRO A 107 -8.51 -3.38 9.09
C PRO A 107 -9.72 -3.89 8.28
N ALA A 108 -10.56 -4.78 8.84
CA ALA A 108 -11.69 -5.36 8.10
C ALA A 108 -12.74 -4.31 7.66
N THR A 109 -12.99 -3.31 8.51
CA THR A 109 -13.93 -2.22 8.22
C THR A 109 -13.36 -1.24 7.20
N ALA A 110 -12.06 -0.95 7.29
CA ALA A 110 -11.37 -0.07 6.35
C ALA A 110 -11.22 -0.72 4.96
N GLU A 111 -10.97 -2.02 4.90
CA GLU A 111 -10.87 -2.78 3.64
C GLU A 111 -12.20 -2.78 2.87
N LYS A 112 -13.32 -3.07 3.55
CA LYS A 112 -14.67 -3.01 2.93
C LYS A 112 -14.94 -1.62 2.35
N LYS A 113 -14.56 -0.57 3.09
CA LYS A 113 -14.76 0.81 2.66
C LYS A 113 -13.89 1.17 1.47
N ILE A 114 -12.60 0.82 1.49
CA ILE A 114 -11.68 1.07 0.37
C ILE A 114 -12.14 0.33 -0.89
N LYS A 115 -12.59 -0.92 -0.76
CA LYS A 115 -13.21 -1.66 -1.87
C LYS A 115 -14.42 -0.91 -2.41
N GLN A 116 -15.31 -0.42 -1.54
CA GLN A 116 -16.48 0.35 -1.97
C GLN A 116 -16.11 1.66 -2.68
N ILE A 117 -15.11 2.40 -2.21
CA ILE A 117 -14.62 3.64 -2.84
C ILE A 117 -14.00 3.33 -4.20
N TRP A 118 -13.24 2.24 -4.29
CA TRP A 118 -12.60 1.80 -5.52
C TRP A 118 -13.62 1.34 -6.57
N TYR A 119 -14.65 0.57 -6.18
CA TYR A 119 -15.72 0.13 -7.10
C TYR A 119 -16.71 1.23 -7.48
N ARG A 120 -16.80 2.34 -6.73
CA ARG A 120 -17.63 3.51 -7.10
C ARG A 120 -16.99 4.41 -8.16
N LYS A 121 -15.72 4.17 -8.46
CA LYS A 121 -14.91 4.96 -9.39
C LYS A 121 -14.83 4.27 -10.73
#